data_AF-A0A959V7I3-F1
#
_entry.id   AF-A0A959V7I3-F1
#
_cell.length_a   1.000
_cell.length_b   1.000
_cell.length_c   1.000
_cell.angle_alpha   90.00
_cell.angle_beta   90.00
_cell.angle_gamma   90.00
#
_symmetry.space_group_name_H-M   'P 1'
#
loop_
_entity.id
_entity.type
_entity.pdbx_description
1 polymer ?
#
loop_
_entity_poly.entity_id
_entity_poly.type
_entity_poly.pdbx_seq_one_letter_code
_entity_poly.pdbx_strand_id
1 'polypeptide(L)'
;MSILTEAPATVRLINKGRHPLPEYATEHSAGVDLRANLEAPVVLAPRERALIPTGLFLELPEGTEAQVRPRSGLAFKHGVTVLNSPGTIDADYRGEVGVLRINHGHAPFTVNDG
;
A
#
# COMPACT_ATOMS: atom_id res chain seq x y z
N MET A 1 -32.46 -11.04 9.08
CA MET A 1 -31.17 -10.33 9.07
C MET A 1 -30.10 -11.39 8.87
N SER A 2 -29.75 -11.67 7.62
CA SER A 2 -28.73 -12.67 7.25
C SER A 2 -27.43 -11.93 6.95
N ILE A 3 -26.35 -12.34 7.61
CA ILE A 3 -25.00 -11.96 7.19
C ILE A 3 -24.66 -12.87 6.03
N LEU A 4 -24.65 -12.34 4.82
CA LEU A 4 -24.10 -13.06 3.67
C LEU A 4 -22.58 -13.06 3.85
N THR A 5 -21.99 -14.23 4.07
CA THR A 5 -20.55 -14.40 3.96
C THR A 5 -20.23 -14.48 2.47
N GLU A 6 -19.65 -13.41 1.90
CA GLU A 6 -19.19 -13.45 0.52
C GLU A 6 -18.09 -14.51 0.35
N ALA A 7 -18.11 -15.18 -0.80
CA ALA A 7 -17.06 -16.12 -1.16
C ALA A 7 -15.71 -15.37 -1.28
N PRO A 8 -14.57 -16.04 -1.01
CA PRO A 8 -13.26 -15.40 -1.13
C PRO A 8 -13.06 -14.85 -2.54
N ALA A 9 -12.90 -13.53 -2.63
CA ALA A 9 -12.70 -12.81 -3.87
C ALA A 9 -11.30 -13.13 -4.43
N THR A 10 -11.22 -13.68 -5.64
CA THR A 10 -9.93 -13.99 -6.28
C THR A 10 -9.37 -12.72 -6.93
N VAL A 11 -8.26 -12.21 -6.40
CA VAL A 11 -7.53 -11.07 -6.98
C VAL A 11 -6.46 -11.58 -7.94
N ARG A 12 -6.46 -11.06 -9.17
CA ARG A 12 -5.34 -11.30 -10.10
C ARG A 12 -4.24 -10.28 -9.80
N LEU A 13 -3.03 -10.77 -9.57
CA LEU A 13 -1.88 -9.96 -9.18
C LEU A 13 -0.69 -10.31 -10.07
N ILE A 14 -0.09 -9.28 -10.66
CA ILE A 14 1.16 -9.36 -11.42
C ILE A 14 2.21 -8.59 -10.64
N ASN A 15 3.34 -9.25 -10.37
CA ASN A 15 4.50 -8.63 -9.74
C ASN A 15 5.58 -8.40 -10.79
N LYS A 16 5.84 -7.13 -11.09
CA LYS A 16 6.97 -6.68 -11.92
C LYS A 16 8.10 -6.10 -11.07
N GLY A 17 7.94 -6.08 -9.75
CA GLY A 17 8.93 -5.61 -8.79
C GLY A 17 9.99 -6.67 -8.47
N ARG A 18 10.94 -6.28 -7.62
CA ARG A 18 12.05 -7.13 -7.17
C ARG A 18 11.80 -7.87 -5.86
N HIS A 19 10.69 -7.55 -5.18
CA HIS A 19 10.34 -8.11 -3.88
C HIS A 19 9.31 -9.23 -3.99
N PRO A 20 9.24 -10.16 -3.02
CA PRO A 20 8.18 -11.16 -2.97
C PRO A 20 6.79 -10.54 -2.95
N LEU A 21 5.78 -11.34 -3.31
CA LEU A 21 4.38 -10.94 -3.18
C LEU A 21 4.05 -10.60 -1.72
N PRO A 22 3.16 -9.63 -1.46
CA PRO A 22 2.65 -9.38 -0.12
C PRO A 22 1.91 -10.61 0.40
N GLU A 23 2.15 -10.91 1.67
CA GLU A 23 1.53 -12.04 2.37
C GLU A 23 0.93 -11.55 3.69
N TYR A 24 -0.12 -12.25 4.13
CA TYR A 24 -0.66 -12.03 5.46
C TYR A 24 0.33 -12.54 6.49
N ALA A 25 0.73 -11.68 7.43
CA ALA A 25 1.72 -12.04 8.43
C ALA A 25 1.21 -13.13 9.39
N THR A 26 -0.10 -13.18 9.62
CA THR A 26 -0.78 -14.17 10.46
C THR A 26 -2.16 -14.49 9.88
N GLU A 27 -2.77 -15.60 10.32
CA GLU A 27 -4.12 -16.02 9.92
C GLU A 27 -5.19 -14.96 10.23
N HIS A 28 -4.98 -14.10 11.23
CA HIS A 28 -5.91 -13.05 11.64
C HIS A 28 -5.53 -11.65 11.14
N SER A 29 -4.54 -11.55 10.25
CA SER A 29 -4.14 -10.26 9.67
C SER A 29 -5.25 -9.72 8.76
N ALA A 30 -5.66 -8.48 8.99
CA ALA A 30 -6.71 -7.82 8.20
C ALA A 30 -6.21 -7.22 6.87
N GLY A 31 -4.89 -7.22 6.65
CA GLY A 31 -4.26 -6.70 5.44
C GLY A 31 -2.82 -7.21 5.31
N VAL A 32 -2.20 -6.86 4.18
CA VAL A 32 -0.82 -7.23 3.84
C VAL A 32 0.06 -5.99 3.79
N ASP A 33 1.33 -6.13 4.15
CA ASP A 33 2.30 -5.03 4.04
C ASP A 33 2.78 -4.89 2.58
N LEU A 34 2.67 -3.67 2.03
CA LEU A 34 3.24 -3.31 0.74
C LEU A 34 4.70 -2.89 0.90
N ARG A 35 5.53 -3.31 -0.05
CA ARG A 35 6.98 -3.03 -0.09
C ARG A 35 7.28 -1.96 -1.14
N ALA A 36 8.24 -1.10 -0.85
CA ALA A 36 8.71 -0.12 -1.83
C ALA A 36 9.58 -0.83 -2.87
N ASN A 37 9.35 -0.57 -4.16
CA ASN A 37 10.16 -1.11 -5.26
C ASN A 37 10.98 0.03 -5.90
N LEU A 38 12.13 0.35 -5.31
CA LEU A 38 12.93 1.53 -5.63
C LEU A 38 14.30 1.14 -6.20
N GLU A 39 14.85 1.95 -7.11
CA GLU A 39 16.26 1.84 -7.54
C GLU A 39 17.22 2.55 -6.58
N ALA A 40 16.75 3.62 -5.93
CA ALA A 40 17.48 4.37 -4.93
C ALA A 40 16.54 4.86 -3.82
N PRO A 41 17.03 5.06 -2.59
CA PRO A 41 16.21 5.57 -1.50
C PRO A 41 15.59 6.94 -1.82
N VAL A 42 14.36 7.15 -1.37
CA VAL A 42 13.63 8.43 -1.49
C VAL A 42 13.61 9.10 -0.13
N VAL A 43 14.18 10.31 -0.04
CA VAL A 43 14.13 11.12 1.18
C VAL A 43 12.92 12.05 1.10
N LEU A 44 12.08 12.03 2.13
CA LEU A 44 10.97 12.95 2.34
C LEU A 44 11.35 13.94 3.43
N ALA A 45 11.66 15.18 3.09
CA ALA A 45 11.77 16.25 4.08
C ALA A 45 10.40 16.51 4.75
N PRO A 46 10.36 17.19 5.90
CA PRO A 46 9.10 17.62 6.50
C PRO A 46 8.20 18.32 5.47
N ARG A 47 6.93 17.91 5.40
CA ARG A 47 5.90 18.36 4.44
C ARG A 47 6.06 17.87 3.00
N GLU A 48 7.11 17.14 2.66
CA GLU A 48 7.25 16.55 1.33
C GLU A 48 6.41 15.28 1.18
N ARG A 49 6.08 14.98 -0.07
CA ARG A 49 5.33 13.79 -0.48
C ARG A 49 5.92 13.19 -1.74
N ALA A 50 5.85 11.88 -1.85
CA ALA A 50 6.21 11.15 -3.07
C ALA A 50 5.27 9.96 -3.27
N LEU A 51 5.04 9.62 -4.54
CA LEU A 51 4.40 8.37 -4.90
C LEU A 51 5.46 7.26 -4.89
N ILE A 52 5.32 6.31 -3.97
CA ILE A 52 6.26 5.20 -3.83
C ILE A 52 5.75 4.00 -4.65
N PRO A 53 6.47 3.58 -5.72
CA PRO A 53 6.10 2.42 -6.53
C PRO A 53 6.23 1.12 -5.72
N THR A 54 5.44 0.11 -6.08
CA THR A 54 5.46 -1.23 -5.45
C THR A 54 5.83 -2.33 -6.44
N GLY A 55 5.80 -2.06 -7.74
CA GLY A 55 5.93 -3.05 -8.80
C GLY A 55 4.71 -3.95 -8.96
N LEU A 56 3.64 -3.73 -8.21
CA LEU A 56 2.43 -4.56 -8.22
C LEU A 56 1.37 -3.98 -9.15
N PHE A 57 0.75 -4.85 -9.92
CA PHE A 57 -0.37 -4.55 -10.80
C PHE A 57 -1.47 -5.54 -10.46
N LEU A 58 -2.68 -5.05 -10.21
CA LEU A 58 -3.76 -5.90 -9.77
C LEU A 58 -5.00 -5.73 -10.63
N GLU A 59 -5.86 -6.73 -10.56
CA GLU A 59 -7.19 -6.72 -11.13
C GLU A 59 -8.11 -7.37 -10.09
N LEU A 60 -9.07 -6.56 -9.61
CA LEU A 60 -10.02 -6.98 -8.60
C LEU A 60 -11.30 -7.49 -9.27
N PRO A 61 -12.07 -8.36 -8.59
CA PRO A 61 -13.42 -8.70 -9.01
C PRO A 61 -14.31 -7.47 -9.10
N GLU A 62 -15.26 -7.49 -10.04
CA GLU A 62 -16.26 -6.45 -10.19
C GLU A 62 -17.04 -6.25 -8.88
N GLY A 63 -17.31 -4.98 -8.53
CA GLY A 63 -18.00 -4.62 -7.29
C GLY A 63 -17.12 -4.62 -6.03
N THR A 64 -15.80 -4.81 -6.18
CA THR A 64 -14.84 -4.76 -5.06
C THR A 64 -13.85 -3.61 -5.20
N GLU A 65 -13.24 -3.22 -4.08
CA GLU A 65 -12.11 -2.30 -4.04
C GLU A 65 -10.99 -2.86 -3.15
N ALA A 66 -9.76 -2.43 -3.41
CA ALA A 66 -8.66 -2.59 -2.48
C ALA A 66 -8.33 -1.24 -1.83
N GLN A 67 -7.89 -1.26 -0.57
CA GLN A 67 -7.57 -0.05 0.18
C GLN A 67 -6.12 -0.05 0.66
N VAL A 68 -5.40 1.01 0.30
CA VAL A 68 -4.06 1.30 0.84
C VAL A 68 -4.22 2.15 2.10
N ARG A 69 -3.84 1.58 3.24
CA ARG A 69 -3.94 2.22 4.56
C ARG A 69 -2.57 2.45 5.20
N PRO A 70 -2.44 3.38 6.16
CA PRO A 70 -1.16 3.69 6.80
C PRO A 70 -0.75 2.60 7.78
N ARG A 71 0.55 2.32 7.85
CA ARG A 71 1.12 1.55 8.96
C ARG A 71 1.18 2.44 10.19
N SER A 72 0.42 2.09 11.23
CA SER A 72 0.30 2.87 12.47
C SER A 72 1.65 3.19 13.13
N GLY A 73 2.60 2.25 13.08
CA GLY A 73 3.95 2.45 13.60
C GLY A 73 4.72 3.58 12.93
N LEU A 74 4.59 3.75 11.60
CA LEU A 74 5.25 4.85 10.88
C LEU A 74 4.58 6.19 11.15
N ALA A 75 3.25 6.20 11.25
CA ALA A 75 2.48 7.39 11.58
C ALA A 75 2.83 7.90 12.98
N PHE A 76 2.86 7.01 13.98
CA PHE A 76 3.18 7.37 15.36
C PHE A 76 4.65 7.78 15.55
N LYS A 77 5.61 7.00 15.02
CA LYS A 77 7.04 7.23 15.30
C LYS A 77 7.66 8.34 14.47
N HIS A 78 7.16 8.56 13.24
CA HIS A 78 7.81 9.45 12.28
C HIS A 78 6.88 10.52 11.70
N GLY A 79 5.58 10.48 12.00
CA GLY A 79 4.60 11.35 11.36
C GLY A 79 4.38 11.02 9.88
N VAL A 80 4.78 9.83 9.41
CA VAL A 80 4.67 9.45 8.00
C VAL A 80 3.40 8.65 7.77
N THR A 81 2.59 9.08 6.82
CA THR A 81 1.29 8.45 6.50
C THR A 81 1.10 8.30 4.99
N VAL A 82 -0.02 7.68 4.62
CA VAL A 82 -0.53 7.66 3.25
C VAL A 82 -1.45 8.87 3.10
N LEU A 83 -1.08 9.82 2.23
CA LEU A 83 -1.74 11.12 2.13
C LEU A 83 -3.20 11.02 1.71
N ASN A 84 -3.51 10.11 0.79
CA ASN A 84 -4.85 9.85 0.29
C ASN A 84 -5.56 8.71 1.04
N SER A 85 -5.18 8.42 2.30
CA SER A 85 -5.74 7.31 3.06
C SER A 85 -7.24 7.48 3.39
N PRO A 86 -8.06 6.41 3.27
CA PRO A 86 -7.74 5.14 2.61
C PRO A 86 -7.62 5.36 1.09
N GLY A 87 -6.50 4.91 0.50
CA GLY A 87 -6.29 5.01 -0.94
C GLY A 87 -7.08 3.91 -1.65
N THR A 88 -8.15 4.29 -2.35
CA THR A 88 -9.00 3.36 -3.12
C THR A 88 -8.32 2.91 -4.40
N ILE A 89 -8.38 1.61 -4.67
CA ILE A 89 -8.02 0.98 -5.94
C ILE A 89 -9.27 0.28 -6.46
N ASP A 90 -9.83 0.81 -7.54
CA ASP A 90 -11.04 0.29 -8.17
C ASP A 90 -10.80 -1.00 -8.95
N ALA A 91 -11.87 -1.77 -9.19
CA ALA A 91 -11.79 -3.06 -9.90
C ALA A 91 -11.30 -2.96 -11.36
N ASP A 92 -11.47 -1.81 -12.01
CA ASP A 92 -11.02 -1.53 -13.37
C ASP A 92 -9.62 -0.89 -13.43
N TYR A 93 -9.00 -0.59 -12.29
CA TYR A 93 -7.64 -0.06 -12.25
C TYR A 93 -6.64 -1.11 -12.76
N ARG A 94 -5.78 -0.72 -13.71
CA ARG A 94 -4.72 -1.58 -14.29
C ARG A 94 -3.33 -0.94 -14.22
N GLY A 95 -3.21 0.21 -13.56
CA GLY A 95 -1.93 0.86 -13.33
C GLY A 95 -1.11 0.16 -12.26
N GLU A 96 0.09 0.66 -12.03
CA GLU A 96 0.92 0.21 -10.92
C GLU A 96 0.32 0.72 -9.60
N VAL A 97 0.21 -0.17 -8.61
CA VAL A 97 -0.14 0.22 -7.25
C VAL A 97 0.98 1.07 -6.67
N GLY A 98 0.70 2.36 -6.47
CA GLY A 98 1.61 3.30 -5.82
C GLY A 98 1.09 3.73 -4.44
N VAL A 99 2.00 3.97 -3.50
CA VAL A 99 1.67 4.46 -2.16
C VAL A 99 2.06 5.93 -2.05
N LEU A 100 1.09 6.84 -2.03
CA LEU A 100 1.35 8.28 -1.88
C LEU A 100 1.72 8.60 -0.42
N ARG A 101 3.02 8.65 -0.14
CA ARG A 101 3.54 8.93 1.19
C ARG A 101 3.69 10.43 1.40
N ILE A 102 3.38 10.90 2.61
CA ILE A 102 3.66 12.26 3.09
C ILE A 102 4.36 12.20 4.45
N ASN A 103 5.33 13.09 4.64
CA ASN A 103 6.00 13.28 5.93
C ASN A 103 5.40 14.46 6.71
N HIS A 104 4.56 14.16 7.70
CA HIS A 104 4.08 15.13 8.68
C HIS A 104 4.97 15.23 9.95
N GLY A 105 6.10 14.54 9.98
CA GLY A 105 7.09 14.68 11.05
C GLY A 105 7.89 16.00 10.95
N HIS A 106 8.86 16.11 11.85
CA HIS A 106 9.79 17.26 11.93
C HIS A 106 11.20 16.93 11.45
N ALA A 107 11.51 15.65 11.19
CA ALA A 107 12.78 15.19 10.66
C ALA A 107 12.58 14.57 9.26
N PRO A 108 13.60 14.59 8.39
CA PRO A 108 13.57 13.84 7.14
C PRO A 108 13.31 12.35 7.38
N PHE A 109 12.54 11.73 6.50
CA PHE A 109 12.28 10.30 6.52
C PHE A 109 12.73 9.66 5.21
N THR A 110 13.57 8.64 5.30
CA THR A 110 14.06 7.91 4.12
C THR A 110 13.21 6.67 3.90
N VAL A 111 12.57 6.59 2.74
CA VAL A 111 11.96 5.37 2.22
C VAL A 111 13.07 4.58 1.51
N ASN A 112 13.42 3.44 2.07
CA ASN A 112 14.33 2.49 1.43
C ASN A 112 13.54 1.50 0.56
N ASP A 113 14.24 0.83 -0.34
CA ASP A 113 13.70 -0.34 -1.04
C ASP A 113 13.35 -1.45 -0.04
N GLY A 114 12.24 -2.17 -0.27
CA GLY A 114 11.79 -3.32 0.53
C GLY A 114 10.61 -3.10 1.48
#